data_AF-A0AAD1M7H2-F1
#
_entry.id   AF-A0AAD1M7H2-F1
#
_cell.length_a   1.000
_cell.length_b   1.000
_cell.length_c   1.000
_cell.angle_alpha   90.00
_cell.angle_beta   90.00
_cell.angle_gamma   90.00
#
_symmetry.space_group_name_H-M   'P 1'
#
loop_
_entity.id
_entity.type
_entity.pdbx_description
1 polymer ?
#
loop_
_entity_poly.entity_id
_entity_poly.type
_entity_poly.pdbx_seq_one_letter_code
_entity_poly.pdbx_strand_id
1 'polypeptide(L)'
;MTTDGGWQAPNPAGDGREVRQRPEPTAERLPAWWQRVLRWIAWLTFLGLAIWNSQSVYFSGWEFVALVAAIAVSVWCLAKPLGGPKVELSEPTRLLGAFVSRTNWALVILGALLTIGGVAGLFAAIYDMSTGRASFGDLLKDIAIFVEGWIAELITPMYDAELEKTHAYALFLLILPGLLLLWFNLLPLLKRGSEFQVHEDGSVSVRRDDSWEPLLEYQYATVTADGVTFEFIPPPGGPPALRLPADRVFSREYGVRLKNKVSAEFFRRLLAGRGFDIEGQSTGSSFIARRK
;
A
#
# COMPACT_ATOMS: atom_id res chain seq x y z
N MET A 1 -32.33 -42.52 -15.36
CA MET A 1 -33.30 -41.63 -14.67
C MET A 1 -33.55 -42.27 -13.32
N THR A 2 -33.22 -41.73 -12.15
CA THR A 2 -32.70 -40.42 -11.74
C THR A 2 -31.87 -40.65 -10.47
N THR A 3 -30.71 -40.01 -10.42
CA THR A 3 -29.87 -39.81 -9.25
C THR A 3 -30.49 -38.73 -8.37
N ASP A 4 -30.65 -38.98 -7.06
CA ASP A 4 -30.81 -37.92 -6.05
C ASP A 4 -30.21 -38.40 -4.71
N GLY A 5 -28.88 -38.53 -4.71
CA GLY A 5 -28.09 -38.55 -3.49
C GLY A 5 -27.57 -37.14 -3.25
N GLY A 6 -28.44 -36.25 -2.74
CA GLY A 6 -28.07 -34.89 -2.38
C GLY A 6 -26.91 -34.92 -1.38
N TRP A 7 -25.75 -34.47 -1.82
CA TRP A 7 -24.58 -34.31 -0.96
C TRP A 7 -24.90 -33.22 0.07
N GLN A 8 -25.11 -33.62 1.32
CA GLN A 8 -25.22 -32.72 2.46
C GLN A 8 -23.82 -32.42 2.98
N ALA A 9 -23.47 -31.14 3.04
CA ALA A 9 -22.23 -30.70 3.68
C ALA A 9 -22.20 -31.20 5.14
N PRO A 10 -21.05 -31.68 5.65
CA PRO A 10 -20.91 -32.04 7.05
C PRO A 10 -21.34 -30.86 7.93
N ASN A 11 -22.30 -31.10 8.82
CA ASN A 11 -22.82 -30.12 9.76
C ASN A 11 -21.67 -29.69 10.71
N PRO A 12 -21.23 -28.42 10.72
CA PRO A 12 -20.01 -28.00 11.40
C PRO A 12 -20.13 -27.84 12.92
N ALA A 13 -21.25 -28.25 13.53
CA ALA A 13 -21.53 -28.04 14.96
C ALA A 13 -20.84 -29.04 15.92
N GLY A 14 -19.95 -29.92 15.41
CA GLY A 14 -19.45 -31.08 16.18
C GLY A 14 -18.13 -30.90 16.94
N ASP A 15 -17.20 -30.05 16.49
CA ASP A 15 -15.84 -30.04 17.03
C ASP A 15 -15.32 -28.62 17.25
N GLY A 16 -15.33 -28.15 18.50
CA GLY A 16 -14.34 -27.23 19.10
C GLY A 16 -13.90 -25.96 18.36
N ARG A 17 -14.54 -25.56 17.26
CA ARG A 17 -14.24 -24.31 16.56
C ARG A 17 -14.84 -23.17 17.37
N GLU A 18 -13.99 -22.45 18.10
CA GLU A 18 -14.36 -21.15 18.64
C GLU A 18 -14.95 -20.30 17.52
N VAL A 19 -16.23 -19.94 17.66
CA VAL A 19 -16.90 -19.00 16.75
C VAL A 19 -16.05 -17.73 16.73
N ARG A 20 -15.58 -17.35 15.54
CA ARG A 20 -14.71 -16.19 15.40
C ARG A 20 -15.43 -14.95 15.89
N GLN A 21 -14.79 -14.24 16.81
CA GLN A 21 -15.39 -13.07 17.42
C GLN A 21 -15.16 -11.85 16.53
N ARG A 22 -16.17 -10.99 16.44
CA ARG A 22 -16.01 -9.68 15.80
C ARG A 22 -14.92 -8.91 16.53
N PRO A 23 -14.00 -8.26 15.79
CA PRO A 23 -12.95 -7.49 16.42
C PRO A 23 -13.57 -6.32 17.21
N GLU A 24 -13.09 -6.13 18.43
CA GLU A 24 -13.61 -5.10 19.33
C GLU A 24 -13.33 -3.69 18.78
N PRO A 25 -14.33 -2.80 18.76
CA PRO A 25 -14.11 -1.41 18.38
C PRO A 25 -13.25 -0.73 19.44
N THR A 26 -12.20 -0.03 19.00
CA THR A 26 -11.47 0.87 19.90
C THR A 26 -12.28 2.14 20.16
N ALA A 27 -11.96 2.86 21.24
CA ALA A 27 -12.57 4.16 21.54
C ALA A 27 -12.24 5.23 20.49
N GLU A 28 -11.17 5.03 19.72
CA GLU A 28 -10.75 5.92 18.64
C GLU A 28 -11.62 5.75 17.39
N ARG A 29 -11.84 6.84 16.66
CA ARG A 29 -12.51 6.81 15.34
C ARG A 29 -11.52 7.11 14.22
N LEU A 30 -11.76 6.54 13.05
CA LEU A 30 -11.02 6.87 11.85
C LEU A 30 -11.54 8.18 11.24
N PRO A 31 -10.69 8.99 10.59
CA PRO A 31 -11.18 10.10 9.77
C PRO A 31 -11.99 9.54 8.62
N ALA A 32 -13.18 10.11 8.42
CA ALA A 32 -14.08 9.74 7.32
C ALA A 32 -13.38 9.95 5.97
N TRP A 33 -13.83 9.22 4.94
CA TRP A 33 -13.23 9.34 3.61
C TRP A 33 -13.28 10.78 3.07
N TRP A 34 -14.40 11.48 3.28
CA TRP A 34 -14.56 12.88 2.85
C TRP A 34 -13.69 13.83 3.68
N GLN A 35 -13.41 13.55 4.96
CA GLN A 35 -12.47 14.33 5.78
C GLN A 35 -11.05 14.22 5.22
N ARG A 36 -10.68 13.04 4.69
CA ARG A 36 -9.38 12.86 4.00
C ARG A 36 -9.35 13.64 2.70
N VAL A 37 -10.42 13.60 1.91
CA VAL A 37 -10.54 14.36 0.65
C VAL A 37 -10.46 15.86 0.91
N LEU A 38 -11.19 16.36 1.90
CA LEU A 38 -11.15 17.77 2.28
C LEU A 38 -9.73 18.22 2.68
N ARG A 39 -9.02 17.38 3.46
CA ARG A 39 -7.63 17.65 3.82
C ARG A 39 -6.73 17.70 2.58
N TRP A 40 -6.90 16.77 1.65
CA TRP A 40 -6.16 16.78 0.38
C TRP A 40 -6.44 18.03 -0.44
N ILE A 41 -7.70 18.41 -0.60
CA ILE A 41 -8.09 19.62 -1.34
C ILE A 41 -7.45 20.85 -0.70
N ALA A 42 -7.56 21.01 0.62
CA ALA A 42 -6.99 22.17 1.30
C ALA A 42 -5.47 22.30 1.11
N TRP A 43 -4.74 21.18 1.23
CA TRP A 43 -3.28 21.17 0.98
C TRP A 43 -2.93 21.38 -0.49
N LEU A 44 -3.66 20.79 -1.44
CA LEU A 44 -3.43 20.98 -2.87
C LEU A 44 -3.75 22.42 -3.30
N THR A 45 -4.77 23.06 -2.73
CA THR A 45 -5.07 24.47 -2.98
C THR A 45 -3.94 25.36 -2.48
N PHE A 46 -3.45 25.12 -1.25
CA PHE A 46 -2.29 25.86 -0.74
C PHE A 46 -1.05 25.66 -1.63
N LEU A 47 -0.70 24.41 -1.95
CA LEU A 47 0.45 24.09 -2.80
C LEU A 47 0.31 24.70 -4.20
N GLY A 48 -0.89 24.65 -4.79
CA GLY A 48 -1.15 25.25 -6.09
C GLY A 48 -0.94 26.77 -6.10
N LEU A 49 -1.40 27.45 -5.04
CA LEU A 49 -1.16 28.89 -4.86
C LEU A 49 0.32 29.21 -4.64
N ALA A 50 1.01 28.41 -3.82
CA ALA A 50 2.44 28.55 -3.55
C ALA A 50 3.30 28.37 -4.82
N ILE A 51 2.96 27.39 -5.65
CA ILE A 51 3.63 27.17 -6.93
C ILE A 51 3.35 28.33 -7.89
N TRP A 52 2.08 28.76 -7.98
CA TRP A 52 1.68 29.87 -8.83
C TRP A 52 2.43 31.16 -8.49
N ASN A 53 2.64 31.42 -7.19
CA ASN A 53 3.27 32.64 -6.71
C ASN A 53 4.76 32.47 -6.35
N SER A 54 5.38 31.39 -6.83
CA SER A 54 6.75 30.98 -6.47
C SER A 54 7.85 32.00 -6.84
N GLN A 55 7.56 32.97 -7.72
CA GLN A 55 8.50 34.05 -8.06
C GLN A 55 8.46 35.22 -7.05
N SER A 56 7.57 35.19 -6.06
CA SER A 56 7.45 36.21 -5.03
C SER A 56 8.41 35.94 -3.87
N VAL A 57 9.07 37.00 -3.38
CA VAL A 57 9.95 36.94 -2.20
C VAL A 57 9.16 36.65 -0.91
N TYR A 58 7.86 36.98 -0.89
CA TYR A 58 7.00 36.79 0.28
C TYR A 58 5.70 36.05 -0.07
N PHE A 59 5.19 35.30 0.90
CA PHE A 59 3.84 34.77 0.86
C PHE A 59 2.81 35.90 0.75
N SER A 60 1.96 35.83 -0.25
CA SER A 60 0.78 36.66 -0.39
C SER A 60 -0.26 36.36 0.70
N GLY A 61 -1.14 37.31 0.97
CA GLY A 61 -2.24 37.12 1.93
C GLY A 61 -3.13 35.92 1.60
N TRP A 62 -3.29 35.58 0.30
CA TRP A 62 -4.07 34.43 -0.13
C TRP A 62 -3.41 33.09 0.20
N GLU A 63 -2.10 32.99 0.01
CA GLU A 63 -1.37 31.78 0.38
C GLU A 63 -1.37 31.59 1.90
N PHE A 64 -1.25 32.68 2.68
CA PHE A 64 -1.36 32.62 4.13
C PHE A 64 -2.74 32.14 4.59
N VAL A 65 -3.81 32.66 4.00
CA VAL A 65 -5.19 32.20 4.27
C VAL A 65 -5.36 30.72 3.90
N ALA A 66 -4.84 30.29 2.75
CA ALA A 66 -4.91 28.90 2.32
C ALA A 66 -4.12 27.96 3.25
N LEU A 67 -2.94 28.38 3.73
CA LEU A 67 -2.15 27.65 4.70
C LEU A 67 -2.90 27.49 6.04
N VAL A 68 -3.44 28.59 6.56
CA VAL A 68 -4.23 28.58 7.81
C VAL A 68 -5.44 27.65 7.67
N ALA A 69 -6.14 27.70 6.53
CA ALA A 69 -7.27 26.82 6.25
C ALA A 69 -6.82 25.34 6.20
N ALA A 70 -5.70 25.03 5.52
CA ALA A 70 -5.17 23.67 5.45
C ALA A 70 -4.78 23.10 6.82
N ILE A 71 -4.17 23.92 7.67
CA ILE A 71 -3.83 23.55 9.05
C ILE A 71 -5.11 23.35 9.87
N ALA A 72 -6.05 24.30 9.84
CA ALA A 72 -7.30 24.23 10.60
C ALA A 72 -8.13 23.00 10.23
N VAL A 73 -8.27 22.71 8.92
CA VAL A 73 -8.92 21.50 8.42
C VAL A 73 -8.20 20.25 8.90
N SER A 74 -6.85 20.23 8.86
CA SER A 74 -6.06 19.08 9.32
C SER A 74 -6.26 18.82 10.82
N VAL A 75 -6.19 19.87 11.65
CA VAL A 75 -6.41 19.79 13.10
C VAL A 75 -7.84 19.32 13.39
N TRP A 76 -8.85 19.89 12.73
CA TRP A 76 -10.24 19.49 12.92
C TRP A 76 -10.49 18.02 12.54
N CYS A 77 -9.95 17.56 11.40
CA CYS A 77 -10.08 16.17 10.96
C CYS A 77 -9.44 15.17 11.94
N LEU A 78 -8.38 15.58 12.66
CA LEU A 78 -7.71 14.75 13.67
C LEU A 78 -8.38 14.84 15.04
N ALA A 79 -8.86 16.02 15.42
CA ALA A 79 -9.51 16.25 16.71
C ALA A 79 -10.94 15.68 16.76
N LYS A 80 -11.66 15.68 15.63
CA LYS A 80 -13.03 15.16 15.51
C LYS A 80 -13.15 14.22 14.30
N PRO A 81 -12.59 13.00 14.37
CA PRO A 81 -12.80 11.99 13.35
C PRO A 81 -14.27 11.55 13.31
N LEU A 82 -14.90 11.72 12.15
CA LEU A 82 -16.32 11.43 11.91
C LEU A 82 -16.55 10.10 11.19
N GLY A 83 -15.51 9.31 10.99
CA GLY A 83 -15.63 7.96 10.43
C GLY A 83 -16.04 6.92 11.47
N GLY A 84 -16.04 5.66 11.03
CA GLY A 84 -16.35 4.51 11.87
C GLY A 84 -15.32 4.29 12.99
N PRO A 85 -15.63 3.42 13.97
CA PRO A 85 -14.69 3.04 15.00
C PRO A 85 -13.44 2.44 14.38
N LYS A 86 -12.28 2.78 14.93
CA LYS A 86 -11.02 2.15 14.54
C LYS A 86 -11.02 0.74 15.13
N VAL A 87 -10.64 -0.23 14.30
CA VAL A 87 -10.59 -1.64 14.67
C VAL A 87 -9.18 -2.13 14.46
N GLU A 88 -8.60 -2.83 15.42
CA GLU A 88 -7.27 -3.40 15.27
C GLU A 88 -7.35 -4.90 14.95
N LEU A 89 -6.89 -5.26 13.75
CA LEU A 89 -6.74 -6.65 13.33
C LEU A 89 -5.34 -7.15 13.73
N SER A 90 -5.14 -7.30 15.03
CA SER A 90 -3.89 -7.80 15.64
C SER A 90 -3.88 -9.31 15.78
N GLU A 91 -5.04 -9.94 15.89
CA GLU A 91 -5.19 -11.37 16.18
C GLU A 91 -5.72 -12.16 14.96
N PRO A 92 -5.14 -13.34 14.65
CA PRO A 92 -5.60 -14.20 13.55
C PRO A 92 -7.04 -14.71 13.68
N THR A 93 -7.52 -14.86 14.92
CA THR A 93 -8.87 -15.33 15.27
C THR A 93 -9.94 -14.28 15.00
N ARG A 94 -9.57 -12.99 14.97
CA ARG A 94 -10.47 -11.86 14.72
C ARG A 94 -10.52 -11.43 13.24
N LEU A 95 -9.90 -12.21 12.34
CA LEU A 95 -10.00 -11.96 10.90
C LEU A 95 -11.37 -12.40 10.39
N LEU A 96 -12.19 -11.40 10.04
CA LEU A 96 -13.52 -11.55 9.48
C LEU A 96 -13.74 -10.55 8.35
N GLY A 97 -14.57 -10.94 7.37
CA GLY A 97 -14.97 -10.10 6.26
C GLY A 97 -14.04 -10.18 5.05
N ALA A 98 -14.26 -9.28 4.09
CA ALA A 98 -13.53 -9.26 2.82
C ALA A 98 -12.22 -8.46 2.91
N PHE A 99 -11.16 -8.99 2.32
CA PHE A 99 -9.81 -8.48 2.32
C PHE A 99 -9.30 -8.23 0.91
N VAL A 100 -8.78 -7.03 0.68
CA VAL A 100 -8.33 -6.56 -0.64
C VAL A 100 -6.96 -5.92 -0.55
N SER A 101 -6.06 -6.26 -1.47
CA SER A 101 -4.82 -5.50 -1.64
C SER A 101 -5.12 -4.15 -2.29
N ARG A 102 -4.60 -3.06 -1.71
CA ARG A 102 -4.78 -1.70 -2.25
C ARG A 102 -3.44 -1.09 -2.64
N THR A 103 -3.44 -0.43 -3.79
CA THR A 103 -2.33 0.39 -4.25
C THR A 103 -2.46 1.79 -3.66
N ASN A 104 -1.34 2.34 -3.16
CA ASN A 104 -1.30 3.73 -2.72
C ASN A 104 -1.09 4.65 -3.94
N TRP A 105 -2.18 5.01 -4.59
CA TRP A 105 -2.15 5.85 -5.80
C TRP A 105 -1.49 7.21 -5.61
N ALA A 106 -1.56 7.79 -4.41
CA ALA A 106 -0.88 9.06 -4.12
C ALA A 106 0.64 8.91 -4.26
N LEU A 107 1.23 7.82 -3.73
CA LEU A 107 2.66 7.56 -3.88
C LEU A 107 3.04 7.15 -5.31
N VAL A 108 2.15 6.48 -6.04
CA VAL A 108 2.36 6.19 -7.46
C VAL A 108 2.43 7.47 -8.27
N ILE A 109 1.48 8.38 -8.07
CA ILE A 109 1.45 9.69 -8.74
C ILE A 109 2.70 10.50 -8.38
N LEU A 110 3.06 10.56 -7.10
CA LEU A 110 4.28 11.24 -6.67
C LEU A 110 5.53 10.64 -7.33
N GLY A 111 5.66 9.31 -7.34
CA GLY A 111 6.77 8.63 -8.02
C GLY A 111 6.81 8.94 -9.53
N ALA A 112 5.65 9.00 -10.18
CA ALA A 112 5.54 9.36 -11.59
C ALA A 112 5.99 10.81 -11.84
N LEU A 113 5.53 11.76 -11.03
CA LEU A 113 5.91 13.17 -11.14
C LEU A 113 7.42 13.36 -10.94
N LEU A 114 8.00 12.72 -9.93
CA LEU A 114 9.45 12.77 -9.69
C LEU A 114 10.25 12.20 -10.86
N THR A 115 9.79 11.08 -11.43
CA THR A 115 10.45 10.44 -12.58
C THR A 115 10.36 11.33 -13.81
N ILE A 116 9.18 11.92 -14.10
CA ILE A 116 8.99 12.83 -15.23
C ILE A 116 9.87 14.07 -15.08
N GLY A 117 9.88 14.69 -13.89
CA GLY A 117 10.72 15.84 -13.59
C GLY A 117 12.21 15.53 -13.79
N GLY A 118 12.66 14.36 -13.33
CA GLY A 118 14.04 13.96 -13.51
C GLY A 118 14.42 13.62 -14.96
N VAL A 119 13.53 12.99 -15.73
CA VAL A 119 13.74 12.77 -17.16
C VAL A 119 13.82 14.11 -17.91
N ALA A 120 12.97 15.08 -17.57
CA ALA A 120 13.04 16.42 -18.15
C ALA A 120 14.37 17.12 -17.84
N GLY A 121 14.83 17.05 -16.58
CA GLY A 121 16.15 17.58 -16.17
C GLY A 121 17.31 16.92 -16.92
N LEU A 122 17.25 15.60 -17.14
CA LEU A 122 18.25 14.86 -17.90
C LEU A 122 18.28 15.29 -19.38
N PHE A 123 17.12 15.43 -20.02
CA PHE A 123 17.06 15.88 -21.42
C PHE A 123 17.54 17.32 -21.60
N ALA A 124 17.21 18.20 -20.65
CA ALA A 124 17.74 19.58 -20.65
C ALA A 124 19.28 19.58 -20.56
N ALA A 125 19.85 18.76 -19.66
CA ALA A 125 21.30 18.63 -19.54
C ALA A 125 21.95 18.11 -20.84
N ILE A 126 21.39 17.06 -21.45
CA ILE A 126 21.88 16.51 -22.72
C ILE A 126 21.80 17.54 -23.84
N TYR A 127 20.70 18.29 -23.91
CA TYR A 127 20.50 19.33 -24.92
C TYR A 127 21.52 20.46 -24.78
N ASP A 128 21.74 20.96 -23.55
CA ASP A 128 22.68 22.06 -23.32
C ASP A 128 24.15 21.62 -23.46
N MET A 129 24.49 20.38 -23.09
CA MET A 129 25.81 19.80 -23.39
C MET A 129 26.02 19.63 -24.91
N SER A 130 25.01 19.16 -25.64
CA SER A 130 25.15 18.92 -27.09
C SER A 130 25.17 20.21 -27.92
N THR A 131 24.64 21.30 -27.38
CA THR A 131 24.69 22.64 -28.00
C THR A 131 25.86 23.51 -27.50
N GLY A 132 26.71 22.98 -26.61
CA GLY A 132 27.86 23.68 -26.04
C GLY A 132 27.52 24.79 -25.04
N ARG A 133 26.27 24.82 -24.55
CA ARG A 133 25.80 25.79 -23.55
C ARG A 133 26.21 25.44 -22.12
N ALA A 134 26.51 24.17 -21.85
CA ALA A 134 26.96 23.67 -20.56
C ALA A 134 28.06 22.62 -20.73
N SER A 135 28.97 22.55 -19.77
CA SER A 135 29.99 21.50 -19.69
C SER A 135 29.62 20.43 -18.66
N PHE A 136 30.32 19.29 -18.70
CA PHE A 136 30.19 18.25 -17.67
C PHE A 136 30.57 18.76 -16.26
N GLY A 137 31.49 19.74 -16.19
CA GLY A 137 31.86 20.39 -14.94
C GLY A 137 30.71 21.20 -14.32
N ASP A 138 29.92 21.87 -15.16
CA ASP A 138 28.74 22.63 -14.73
C ASP A 138 27.66 21.71 -14.17
N LEU A 139 27.44 20.55 -14.81
CA LEU A 139 26.55 19.50 -14.32
C LEU A 139 26.96 18.99 -12.93
N LEU A 140 28.25 18.67 -12.72
CA LEU A 140 28.74 18.19 -11.43
C LEU A 140 28.63 19.26 -10.35
N LYS A 141 28.86 20.53 -10.69
CA LYS A 141 28.71 21.66 -9.78
C LYS A 141 27.25 21.83 -9.35
N ASP A 142 26.29 21.72 -10.28
CA ASP A 142 24.87 21.78 -9.94
C ASP A 142 24.42 20.62 -9.04
N ILE A 143 24.91 19.41 -9.27
CA ILE A 143 24.65 18.27 -8.37
C ILE A 143 25.19 18.56 -6.97
N ALA A 144 26.42 19.08 -6.88
CA ALA A 144 27.03 19.40 -5.59
C ALA A 144 26.24 20.47 -4.83
N ILE A 145 25.84 21.56 -5.50
CA ILE A 145 25.02 22.62 -4.92
C ILE A 145 23.64 22.09 -4.49
N PHE A 146 23.01 21.25 -5.30
CA PHE A 146 21.72 20.65 -4.97
C PHE A 146 21.80 19.74 -3.74
N VAL A 147 22.82 18.87 -3.67
CA VAL A 147 23.03 17.98 -2.51
C VAL A 147 23.40 18.79 -1.26
N GLU A 148 24.28 19.79 -1.41
CA GLU A 148 24.63 20.71 -0.33
C GLU A 148 23.40 21.44 0.20
N GLY A 149 22.54 21.94 -0.68
CA GLY A 149 21.31 22.62 -0.30
C GLY A 149 20.36 21.73 0.49
N TRP A 150 20.12 20.50 0.06
CA TRP A 150 19.31 19.55 0.80
C TRP A 150 19.90 19.18 2.17
N ILE A 151 21.22 19.00 2.26
CA ILE A 151 21.90 18.70 3.54
C ILE A 151 21.83 19.91 4.47
N ALA A 152 22.06 21.11 3.95
CA ALA A 152 22.02 22.35 4.71
C ALA A 152 20.61 22.63 5.24
N GLU A 153 19.57 22.44 4.43
CA GLU A 153 18.17 22.63 4.84
C GLU A 153 17.72 21.59 5.89
N LEU A 154 18.23 20.35 5.82
CA LEU A 154 17.97 19.30 6.80
C LEU A 154 18.66 19.54 8.17
N ILE A 155 19.83 20.19 8.18
CA ILE A 155 20.64 20.40 9.39
C ILE A 155 20.41 21.78 10.01
N THR A 156 20.22 22.80 9.16
CA THR A 156 20.15 24.22 9.54
C THR A 156 19.19 24.96 8.61
N PRO A 157 17.90 25.11 8.98
CA PRO A 157 16.88 25.75 8.14
C PRO A 157 17.06 27.27 7.92
N MET A 158 18.23 27.82 8.27
CA MET A 158 18.61 29.23 8.15
C MET A 158 19.80 29.43 7.20
N TYR A 159 20.33 28.36 6.59
CA TYR A 159 21.41 28.45 5.62
C TYR A 159 20.83 28.64 4.22
N ASP A 160 21.09 29.79 3.63
CA ASP A 160 20.66 30.14 2.28
C ASP A 160 21.57 29.42 1.27
N ALA A 161 21.30 28.13 1.04
CA ALA A 161 21.92 27.44 -0.05
C ALA A 161 21.46 28.09 -1.35
N GLU A 162 22.38 28.47 -2.24
CA GLU A 162 22.11 29.18 -3.50
C GLU A 162 21.34 28.31 -4.54
N LEU A 163 20.29 27.62 -4.12
CA LEU A 163 19.42 26.73 -4.90
C LEU A 163 18.83 27.48 -6.11
N GLU A 164 18.59 28.78 -5.98
CA GLU A 164 18.12 29.67 -7.07
C GLU A 164 19.11 29.79 -8.23
N LYS A 165 20.40 29.50 -8.03
CA LYS A 165 21.43 29.54 -9.07
C LYS A 165 21.72 28.19 -9.72
N THR A 166 21.11 27.11 -9.21
CA THR A 166 21.29 25.77 -9.74
C THR A 166 20.48 25.62 -11.02
N HIS A 167 21.09 25.20 -12.13
CA HIS A 167 20.27 24.84 -13.30
C HIS A 167 19.45 23.58 -12.97
N ALA A 168 18.30 23.43 -13.63
CA ALA A 168 17.37 22.31 -13.43
C ALA A 168 17.97 20.91 -13.75
N TYR A 169 19.25 20.83 -14.12
CA TYR A 169 19.94 19.57 -14.41
C TYR A 169 19.95 18.65 -13.19
N ALA A 170 20.13 19.18 -11.97
CA ALA A 170 20.13 18.36 -10.75
C ALA A 170 18.83 17.56 -10.54
N LEU A 171 17.73 17.95 -11.20
CA LEU A 171 16.47 17.20 -11.15
C LEU A 171 16.61 15.77 -11.68
N PHE A 172 17.61 15.42 -12.52
CA PHE A 172 17.78 14.03 -12.96
C PHE A 172 18.01 13.07 -11.77
N LEU A 173 18.52 13.57 -10.63
CA LEU A 173 18.66 12.80 -9.39
C LEU A 173 17.31 12.28 -8.88
N LEU A 174 16.20 12.94 -9.23
CA LEU A 174 14.84 12.55 -8.87
C LEU A 174 14.35 11.29 -9.62
N ILE A 175 15.03 10.88 -10.69
CA ILE A 175 14.70 9.63 -11.41
C ILE A 175 14.80 8.44 -10.47
N LEU A 176 15.90 8.32 -9.72
CA LEU A 176 16.13 7.17 -8.84
C LEU A 176 15.06 7.04 -7.72
N PRO A 177 14.78 8.06 -6.89
CA PRO A 177 13.72 7.97 -5.89
C PRO A 177 12.32 7.86 -6.54
N GLY A 178 12.10 8.49 -7.69
CA GLY A 178 10.85 8.35 -8.46
C GLY A 178 10.59 6.90 -8.89
N LEU A 179 11.58 6.26 -9.51
CA LEU A 179 11.52 4.86 -9.92
C LEU A 179 11.39 3.91 -8.73
N LEU A 180 12.09 4.16 -7.62
CA LEU A 180 11.94 3.37 -6.40
C LEU A 180 10.52 3.47 -5.85
N LEU A 181 9.95 4.68 -5.77
CA LEU A 181 8.57 4.88 -5.35
C LEU A 181 7.59 4.16 -6.27
N LEU A 182 7.76 4.26 -7.59
CA LEU A 182 6.93 3.52 -8.55
C LEU A 182 7.06 2.02 -8.34
N TRP A 183 8.28 1.49 -8.26
CA TRP A 183 8.56 0.06 -8.09
C TRP A 183 7.90 -0.51 -6.83
N PHE A 184 8.14 0.10 -5.66
CA PHE A 184 7.58 -0.39 -4.39
C PHE A 184 6.06 -0.28 -4.30
N ASN A 185 5.44 0.63 -5.05
CA ASN A 185 3.99 0.82 -5.03
C ASN A 185 3.25 0.04 -6.13
N LEU A 186 3.91 -0.24 -7.26
CA LEU A 186 3.35 -1.01 -8.39
C LEU A 186 3.59 -2.51 -8.27
N LEU A 187 4.67 -2.97 -7.60
CA LEU A 187 4.89 -4.41 -7.39
C LEU A 187 3.68 -5.12 -6.74
N PRO A 188 3.05 -4.58 -5.67
CA PRO A 188 1.84 -5.16 -5.08
C PRO A 188 0.60 -5.07 -6.00
N LEU A 189 0.59 -4.17 -7.00
CA LEU A 189 -0.46 -4.10 -8.02
C LEU A 189 -0.31 -5.23 -9.04
N LEU A 190 0.92 -5.52 -9.47
CA LEU A 190 1.22 -6.61 -10.40
C LEU A 190 1.03 -7.99 -9.73
N LYS A 191 1.30 -8.07 -8.43
CA LYS A 191 1.13 -9.29 -7.61
C LYS A 191 -0.15 -9.27 -6.76
N ARG A 192 -1.20 -8.55 -7.18
CA ARG A 192 -2.37 -8.25 -6.33
C ARG A 192 -3.17 -9.47 -5.88
N GLY A 193 -3.08 -10.58 -6.61
CA GLY A 193 -3.87 -11.79 -6.37
C GLY A 193 -5.38 -11.53 -6.39
N SER A 194 -6.15 -12.54 -6.03
CA SER A 194 -7.60 -12.46 -5.85
C SER A 194 -7.94 -12.00 -4.44
N GLU A 195 -8.97 -11.16 -4.29
CA GLU A 195 -9.53 -10.81 -2.98
C GLU A 195 -10.00 -12.07 -2.25
N PHE A 196 -9.90 -12.10 -0.92
CA PHE A 196 -10.39 -13.22 -0.12
C PHE A 196 -11.32 -12.73 0.99
N GLN A 197 -12.26 -13.57 1.40
CA GLN A 197 -13.20 -13.32 2.46
C GLN A 197 -13.07 -14.41 3.52
N VAL A 198 -12.98 -14.02 4.78
CA VAL A 198 -12.96 -14.94 5.92
C VAL A 198 -14.32 -14.94 6.58
N HIS A 199 -14.92 -16.13 6.70
CA HIS A 199 -16.24 -16.33 7.29
C HIS A 199 -16.15 -16.69 8.78
N GLU A 200 -17.29 -16.64 9.47
CA GLU A 200 -17.38 -16.89 10.92
C GLU A 200 -16.95 -18.30 11.33
N ASP A 201 -17.15 -19.28 10.44
CA ASP A 201 -16.75 -20.67 10.60
C ASP A 201 -15.26 -20.93 10.32
N GLY A 202 -14.52 -19.88 9.94
CA GLY A 202 -13.11 -19.91 9.57
C GLY A 202 -12.84 -20.40 8.15
N SER A 203 -13.87 -20.66 7.35
CA SER A 203 -13.69 -20.92 5.92
C SER A 203 -13.27 -19.66 5.18
N VAL A 204 -12.57 -19.85 4.07
CA VAL A 204 -12.13 -18.76 3.20
C VAL A 204 -12.87 -18.87 1.88
N SER A 205 -13.39 -17.75 1.38
CA SER A 205 -13.83 -17.63 -0.01
C SER A 205 -12.91 -16.70 -0.77
N VAL A 206 -12.84 -16.87 -2.08
CA VAL A 206 -11.98 -16.09 -2.95
C VAL A 206 -12.84 -15.48 -4.04
N ARG A 207 -12.55 -14.22 -4.37
CA ARG A 207 -13.26 -13.50 -5.40
C ARG A 207 -12.84 -14.05 -6.77
N ARG A 208 -13.82 -14.56 -7.52
CA ARG A 208 -13.70 -14.84 -8.95
C ARG A 208 -14.73 -14.00 -9.67
N ASP A 209 -14.24 -13.08 -10.49
CA ASP A 209 -15.09 -12.10 -11.20
C ASP A 209 -16.07 -11.41 -10.24
N ASP A 210 -17.36 -11.69 -10.40
CA ASP A 210 -18.44 -11.11 -9.62
C ASP A 210 -18.96 -11.98 -8.46
N SER A 211 -18.43 -13.19 -8.28
CA SER A 211 -18.86 -14.14 -7.25
C SER A 211 -17.78 -14.40 -6.20
N TRP A 212 -18.22 -14.93 -5.06
CA TRP A 212 -17.35 -15.48 -4.02
C TRP A 212 -17.41 -17.00 -4.11
N GLU A 213 -16.27 -17.63 -4.38
CA GLU A 213 -16.16 -19.08 -4.45
C GLU A 213 -15.44 -19.61 -3.20
N PRO A 214 -15.85 -20.75 -2.62
CA PRO A 214 -15.13 -21.33 -1.48
C PRO A 214 -13.71 -21.73 -1.89
N LEU A 215 -12.73 -21.37 -1.07
CA LEU A 215 -11.36 -21.87 -1.18
C LEU A 215 -11.35 -23.33 -0.73
N LEU A 216 -11.17 -24.23 -1.67
CA LEU A 216 -11.05 -25.66 -1.40
C LEU A 216 -9.56 -25.98 -1.25
N GLU A 217 -9.00 -25.77 -0.05
CA GLU A 217 -7.54 -25.87 0.18
C GLU A 217 -7.00 -27.26 -0.20
N TYR A 218 -7.83 -28.30 -0.03
CA TYR A 218 -7.51 -29.68 -0.40
C TYR A 218 -7.38 -29.93 -1.90
N GLN A 219 -7.67 -28.96 -2.77
CA GLN A 219 -7.39 -29.11 -4.21
C GLN A 219 -5.95 -28.75 -4.57
N TYR A 220 -5.19 -28.21 -3.62
CA TYR A 220 -3.82 -27.74 -3.80
C TYR A 220 -2.82 -28.66 -3.09
N ALA A 221 -1.67 -28.88 -3.74
CA ALA A 221 -0.61 -29.74 -3.22
C ALA A 221 0.38 -28.96 -2.34
N THR A 222 0.67 -27.73 -2.74
CA THR A 222 1.63 -26.85 -2.06
C THR A 222 1.05 -25.45 -1.93
N VAL A 223 1.28 -24.79 -0.80
CA VAL A 223 1.00 -23.36 -0.62
C VAL A 223 2.29 -22.65 -0.22
N THR A 224 2.70 -21.61 -0.94
CA THR A 224 3.89 -20.82 -0.62
C THR A 224 3.49 -19.40 -0.21
N ALA A 225 4.13 -18.87 0.83
CA ALA A 225 3.99 -17.48 1.25
C ALA A 225 5.35 -16.79 1.14
N ASP A 226 5.47 -15.81 0.25
CA ASP A 226 6.71 -15.03 0.05
C ASP A 226 6.73 -13.71 0.84
N GLY A 227 5.70 -13.47 1.65
CA GLY A 227 5.48 -12.23 2.39
C GLY A 227 4.74 -11.14 1.60
N VAL A 228 4.56 -11.33 0.28
CA VAL A 228 3.80 -10.44 -0.61
C VAL A 228 2.50 -11.11 -1.07
N THR A 229 2.54 -12.41 -1.33
CA THR A 229 1.42 -13.24 -1.79
C THR A 229 1.43 -14.62 -1.14
N PHE A 230 0.25 -15.23 -1.06
CA PHE A 230 0.06 -16.66 -0.84
C PHE A 230 -0.25 -17.31 -2.19
N GLU A 231 0.58 -18.24 -2.64
CA GLU A 231 0.41 -18.95 -3.90
C GLU A 231 0.05 -20.41 -3.63
N PHE A 232 -1.15 -20.79 -4.05
CA PHE A 232 -1.70 -22.14 -3.95
C PHE A 232 -1.43 -22.86 -5.28
N ILE A 233 -0.55 -23.86 -5.21
CA ILE A 233 -0.05 -24.61 -6.36
C ILE A 233 -0.77 -25.96 -6.43
N PRO A 234 -1.48 -26.23 -7.54
CA PRO A 234 -2.22 -27.48 -7.73
C PRO A 234 -1.28 -28.66 -8.02
N PRO A 235 -1.72 -29.91 -7.80
CA PRO A 235 -1.05 -31.07 -8.38
C PRO A 235 -1.16 -31.08 -9.92
N PRO A 236 -0.34 -31.89 -10.63
CA PRO A 236 -0.47 -32.06 -12.07
C PRO A 236 -1.89 -32.50 -12.46
N GLY A 237 -2.53 -31.78 -13.40
CA GLY A 237 -3.92 -32.02 -13.80
C GLY A 237 -4.99 -31.47 -12.85
N GLY A 238 -4.59 -30.73 -11.81
CA GLY A 238 -5.51 -30.05 -10.89
C GLY A 238 -6.08 -28.72 -11.41
N PRO A 239 -6.78 -27.96 -10.55
CA PRO A 239 -7.32 -26.63 -10.91
C PRO A 239 -6.20 -25.62 -11.19
N PRO A 240 -6.48 -24.43 -11.77
CA PRO A 240 -5.46 -23.40 -11.94
C PRO A 240 -4.88 -22.93 -10.60
N ALA A 241 -3.61 -22.53 -10.63
CA ALA A 241 -2.94 -21.93 -9.49
C ALA A 241 -3.67 -20.67 -9.02
N LEU A 242 -3.73 -20.49 -7.70
CA LEU A 242 -4.46 -19.39 -7.09
C LEU A 242 -3.51 -18.53 -6.27
N ARG A 243 -3.64 -17.21 -6.40
CA ARG A 243 -2.83 -16.25 -5.65
C ARG A 243 -3.72 -15.37 -4.78
N LEU A 244 -3.41 -15.28 -3.50
CA LEU A 244 -4.04 -14.36 -2.57
C LEU A 244 -3.02 -13.30 -2.13
N PRO A 245 -3.43 -12.06 -1.88
CA PRO A 245 -2.52 -11.04 -1.39
C PRO A 245 -2.13 -11.28 0.08
N ALA A 246 -0.86 -11.07 0.41
CA ALA A 246 -0.34 -11.08 1.78
C ALA A 246 0.14 -9.71 2.24
N ASP A 247 0.65 -8.86 1.34
CA ASP A 247 1.05 -7.47 1.62
C ASP A 247 0.00 -6.44 1.19
N ARG A 248 -0.02 -5.31 1.90
CA ARG A 248 -0.93 -4.17 1.69
C ARG A 248 -2.40 -4.58 1.60
N VAL A 249 -2.76 -5.61 2.36
CA VAL A 249 -4.12 -6.10 2.49
C VAL A 249 -4.91 -5.19 3.44
N PHE A 250 -6.12 -4.83 3.06
CA PHE A 250 -7.05 -4.03 3.85
C PHE A 250 -8.36 -4.79 4.02
N SER A 251 -8.92 -4.75 5.24
CA SER A 251 -10.31 -5.13 5.43
C SER A 251 -11.21 -4.10 4.72
N ARG A 252 -12.12 -4.57 3.86
CA ARG A 252 -13.14 -3.72 3.24
C ARG A 252 -14.12 -3.19 4.27
N GLU A 253 -14.48 -4.02 5.25
CA GLU A 253 -15.47 -3.71 6.27
C GLU A 253 -14.96 -2.66 7.26
N TYR A 254 -13.74 -2.85 7.78
CA TYR A 254 -13.18 -2.00 8.82
C TYR A 254 -12.25 -0.91 8.28
N GLY A 255 -11.85 -0.98 7.01
CA GLY A 255 -10.98 0.02 6.37
C GLY A 255 -9.56 0.08 6.94
N VAL A 256 -9.12 -0.96 7.66
CA VAL A 256 -7.81 -1.03 8.31
C VAL A 256 -6.87 -1.98 7.59
N ARG A 257 -5.57 -1.66 7.66
CA ARG A 257 -4.51 -2.50 7.07
C ARG A 257 -4.31 -3.74 7.92
N LEU A 258 -4.35 -4.90 7.28
CA LEU A 258 -3.97 -6.17 7.87
C LEU A 258 -2.45 -6.31 7.85
N LYS A 259 -1.85 -6.65 9.01
CA LYS A 259 -0.41 -6.92 9.12
C LYS A 259 -0.11 -8.27 8.47
N ASN A 260 0.90 -8.33 7.60
CA ASN A 260 1.25 -9.56 6.86
C ASN A 260 1.58 -10.75 7.78
N LYS A 261 2.10 -10.49 8.99
CA LYS A 261 2.35 -11.53 9.99
C LYS A 261 1.05 -12.16 10.52
N VAL A 262 0.00 -11.35 10.68
CA VAL A 262 -1.30 -11.81 11.19
C VAL A 262 -2.02 -12.64 10.12
N SER A 263 -1.99 -12.20 8.85
CA SER A 263 -2.52 -13.00 7.74
C SER A 263 -1.74 -14.31 7.55
N ALA A 264 -0.41 -14.26 7.61
CA ALA A 264 0.42 -15.47 7.49
C ALA A 264 0.11 -16.47 8.61
N GLU A 265 0.04 -16.02 9.86
CA GLU A 265 -0.30 -16.88 10.99
C GLU A 265 -1.71 -17.49 10.88
N PHE A 266 -2.68 -16.71 10.39
CA PHE A 266 -4.02 -17.23 10.10
C PHE A 266 -3.97 -18.38 9.08
N PHE A 267 -3.31 -18.19 7.94
CA PHE A 267 -3.24 -19.21 6.90
C PHE A 267 -2.44 -20.43 7.35
N ARG A 268 -1.42 -20.27 8.20
CA ARG A 268 -0.70 -21.40 8.79
C ARG A 268 -1.60 -22.26 9.66
N ARG A 269 -2.36 -21.64 10.55
CA ARG A 269 -3.32 -22.37 11.42
C ARG A 269 -4.40 -23.06 10.60
N LEU A 270 -4.92 -22.37 9.58
CA LEU A 270 -5.91 -22.93 8.65
C LEU A 270 -5.35 -24.16 7.94
N LEU A 271 -4.18 -24.06 7.30
CA LEU A 271 -3.57 -25.14 6.53
C LEU A 271 -3.11 -26.30 7.42
N ALA A 272 -2.52 -26.03 8.58
CA ALA A 272 -2.15 -27.05 9.56
C ALA A 272 -3.38 -27.83 10.04
N GLY A 273 -4.49 -27.13 10.32
CA GLY A 273 -5.78 -27.75 10.67
C GLY A 273 -6.40 -28.57 9.54
N ARG A 274 -5.92 -28.43 8.29
CA ARG A 274 -6.32 -29.21 7.12
C ARG A 274 -5.31 -30.30 6.75
N GLY A 275 -4.31 -30.56 7.60
CA GLY A 275 -3.34 -31.64 7.41
C GLY A 275 -2.14 -31.30 6.53
N PHE A 276 -1.89 -30.02 6.26
CA PHE A 276 -0.64 -29.58 5.63
C PHE A 276 0.51 -29.58 6.64
N ASP A 277 1.69 -29.99 6.21
CA ASP A 277 2.93 -29.81 6.93
C ASP A 277 3.51 -28.42 6.62
N ILE A 278 3.91 -27.67 7.65
CA ILE A 278 4.28 -26.25 7.54
C ILE A 278 5.78 -26.07 7.80
N GLU A 279 6.52 -25.72 6.76
CA GLU A 279 7.93 -25.35 6.81
C GLU A 279 8.08 -23.82 6.93
N GLY A 280 8.95 -23.35 7.84
CA GLY A 280 9.30 -21.93 8.01
C GLY A 280 9.22 -21.43 9.46
N GLN A 281 9.80 -20.26 9.76
CA GLN A 281 9.80 -19.69 11.11
C GLN A 281 8.40 -19.36 11.59
N SER A 282 7.95 -19.86 12.74
CA SER A 282 6.57 -19.70 13.28
C SER A 282 6.08 -18.25 13.32
N THR A 283 6.96 -17.27 13.55
CA THR A 283 6.61 -15.84 13.64
C THR A 283 6.86 -15.04 12.36
N GLY A 284 7.23 -15.71 11.27
CA GLY A 284 7.53 -15.10 9.97
C GLY A 284 6.29 -14.82 9.13
N SER A 285 6.42 -13.91 8.17
CA SER A 285 5.40 -13.65 7.13
C SER A 285 5.50 -14.59 5.92
N SER A 286 6.51 -15.46 5.91
CA SER A 286 6.78 -16.44 4.85
C SER A 286 6.78 -17.86 5.42
N PHE A 287 6.28 -18.79 4.63
CA PHE A 287 6.23 -20.22 4.94
C PHE A 287 5.97 -21.02 3.66
N ILE A 288 6.20 -22.33 3.73
CA ILE A 288 5.79 -23.29 2.71
C ILE A 288 4.92 -24.33 3.41
N ALA A 289 3.74 -24.60 2.89
CA ALA A 289 2.85 -25.64 3.36
C ALA A 289 2.76 -26.73 2.29
N ARG A 290 3.00 -27.99 2.64
CA ARG A 290 2.86 -29.13 1.72
C ARG A 290 1.84 -30.11 2.24
N ARG A 291 1.01 -30.63 1.35
CA ARG A 291 0.07 -31.69 1.70
C ARG A 291 0.82 -33.02 1.80
N LYS A 292 0.49 -33.80 2.83
CA LYS A 292 0.93 -35.20 2.96
C LYS A 292 0.29 -36.10 1.91
#